data_AF-A0A0G1F964-F1
#
_entry.id   AF-A0A0G1F964-F1
#
_cell.length_a   1.000
_cell.length_b   1.000
_cell.length_c   1.000
_cell.angle_alpha   90.00
_cell.angle_beta   90.00
_cell.angle_gamma   90.00
#
_symmetry.space_group_name_H-M   'P 1'
#
loop_
_entity.id
_entity.type
_entity.pdbx_description
1 polymer ?
#
loop_
_entity_poly.entity_id
_entity_poly.type
_entity_poly.pdbx_seq_one_letter_code
_entity_poly.pdbx_strand_id
1 'polypeptide(L)'
;MFSIDFTKLVHHQSQLPHSIKVKIGKSKDGGFWVEILSLIGCFTQAENGEELFVMVNDAVYTYFDIPAEYFPFLPRYFPSEKIKKQIQNWNKCVPAKFPQQPVTMLFTQGVSR
;
A
#
# COMPACT_ATOMS: atom_id res chain seq x y z
N MET A 1 -10.20 -13.07 25.31
CA MET A 1 -8.76 -12.82 25.14
C MET A 1 -8.40 -13.42 23.79
N PHE A 2 -8.18 -12.59 22.76
CA PHE A 2 -7.80 -13.11 21.43
C PHE A 2 -6.37 -13.64 21.54
N SER A 3 -6.20 -14.96 21.42
CA SER A 3 -4.89 -15.59 21.37
C SER A 3 -4.45 -15.58 19.92
N ILE A 4 -3.51 -14.71 19.57
CA ILE A 4 -2.90 -14.68 18.23
C ILE A 4 -2.12 -15.97 18.05
N ASP A 5 -2.37 -16.70 16.96
CA ASP A 5 -1.58 -17.87 16.58
C ASP A 5 -0.28 -17.41 15.89
N PHE A 6 0.83 -17.49 16.62
CA PHE A 6 2.15 -17.10 16.11
C PHE A 6 2.59 -17.91 14.89
N THR A 7 2.16 -19.18 14.76
CA THR A 7 2.51 -20.01 13.61
C THR A 7 1.86 -19.48 12.34
N LYS A 8 0.58 -19.09 12.43
CA LYS A 8 -0.15 -18.47 11.32
C LYS A 8 0.38 -17.08 11.00
N LEU A 9 0.73 -16.29 12.01
CA LEU A 9 1.33 -14.97 11.81
C LEU A 9 2.63 -15.07 10.99
N VAL A 10 3.55 -15.97 11.39
CA VAL A 10 4.82 -16.19 10.68
C VAL A 10 4.58 -16.69 9.26
N HIS A 11 3.59 -17.58 9.08
CA HIS A 11 3.21 -18.06 7.76
C HIS A 11 2.75 -16.91 6.85
N HIS A 12 1.83 -16.05 7.29
CA HIS A 12 1.38 -14.89 6.51
C HIS A 12 2.52 -13.91 6.25
N GLN A 13 3.36 -13.62 7.24
CA GLN A 13 4.55 -12.76 7.04
C GLN A 13 5.48 -13.29 5.96
N SER A 14 5.67 -14.62 5.88
CA SER A 14 6.56 -15.24 4.89
C SER A 14 6.06 -15.15 3.45
N GLN A 15 4.74 -14.98 3.26
CA GLN A 15 4.14 -14.83 1.93
C GLN A 15 4.28 -13.41 1.37
N LEU A 16 4.45 -12.42 2.25
CA LEU A 16 4.47 -11.03 1.85
C LEU A 16 5.83 -10.65 1.22
N PRO A 17 5.85 -10.08 0.00
CA PRO A 17 7.09 -9.78 -0.72
C PRO A 17 7.83 -8.59 -0.12
N HIS A 18 9.16 -8.66 0.03
CA HIS A 18 9.99 -7.63 0.70
C HIS A 18 9.76 -6.18 0.20
N SER A 19 9.36 -6.04 -1.06
CA SER A 19 9.02 -4.77 -1.68
C SER A 19 7.92 -4.99 -2.71
N ILE A 20 7.04 -4.01 -2.85
CA ILE A 20 6.02 -3.99 -3.89
C ILE A 20 6.27 -2.85 -4.86
N LYS A 21 6.08 -3.14 -6.15
CA LYS A 21 5.97 -2.12 -7.19
C LYS A 21 4.52 -1.76 -7.33
N VAL A 22 4.21 -0.48 -7.25
CA VAL A 22 2.87 0.04 -7.50
C VAL A 22 2.94 1.06 -8.62
N LYS A 23 1.84 1.26 -9.33
CA LYS A 23 1.68 2.31 -10.31
C LYS A 23 0.53 3.16 -9.85
N ILE A 24 0.80 4.43 -9.61
CA ILE A 24 -0.19 5.38 -9.08
C ILE A 24 -0.56 6.34 -10.21
N GLY A 25 -1.85 6.55 -10.39
CA GLY A 25 -2.36 7.60 -11.26
C GLY A 25 -3.49 8.37 -10.60
N LYS A 26 -3.73 9.58 -11.09
CA LYS A 26 -4.88 10.39 -10.66
C LYS A 26 -6.06 10.11 -11.58
N SER A 27 -7.24 9.92 -10.99
CA SER A 27 -8.50 9.87 -11.72
C SER A 27 -8.92 11.26 -12.17
N LYS A 28 -9.76 11.34 -13.21
CA LYS A 28 -10.37 12.59 -13.69
C LYS A 28 -11.30 13.20 -12.64
N ASP A 29 -11.86 12.36 -11.79
CA ASP A 29 -12.87 12.74 -10.78
C ASP A 29 -12.26 13.20 -9.45
N GLY A 30 -10.93 13.35 -9.38
CA GLY A 30 -10.24 13.94 -8.22
C GLY A 30 -9.56 12.93 -7.29
N GLY A 31 -9.87 11.64 -7.39
CA GLY A 31 -9.20 10.56 -6.62
C GLY A 31 -7.93 10.00 -7.28
N PHE A 32 -7.40 8.93 -6.70
CA PHE A 32 -6.24 8.17 -7.16
C PHE A 32 -6.63 6.72 -7.44
N TRP A 33 -6.01 6.15 -8.46
CA TRP A 33 -6.02 4.71 -8.68
C TRP A 33 -4.61 4.18 -8.50
N VAL A 34 -4.52 2.95 -7.99
CA VAL A 34 -3.26 2.26 -7.76
C VAL A 34 -3.35 0.85 -8.31
N GLU A 35 -2.37 0.47 -9.10
CA GLU A 35 -2.16 -0.89 -9.57
C GLU A 35 -0.92 -1.45 -8.89
N ILE A 36 -1.03 -2.56 -8.18
CA ILE A 36 0.12 -3.21 -7.53
C ILE A 36 0.75 -4.15 -8.56
N LEU A 37 1.73 -3.66 -9.32
CA LEU A 37 2.44 -4.42 -10.36
C LEU A 37 3.11 -5.70 -9.85
N SER A 38 3.44 -5.78 -8.55
CA SER A 38 3.96 -7.00 -7.92
C SER A 38 2.91 -8.08 -7.71
N LEU A 39 1.62 -7.74 -7.73
CA LEU A 39 0.49 -8.65 -7.48
C LEU A 39 -0.49 -8.55 -8.65
N ILE A 40 -0.45 -9.53 -9.55
CA ILE A 40 -1.25 -9.50 -10.79
C ILE A 40 -2.73 -9.43 -10.44
N GLY A 41 -3.42 -8.43 -11.01
CA GLY A 41 -4.85 -8.22 -10.80
C GLY A 41 -5.21 -7.44 -9.54
N CYS A 42 -4.23 -6.97 -8.76
CA CYS A 42 -4.49 -6.21 -7.55
C CYS A 42 -4.54 -4.70 -7.85
N PHE A 43 -5.76 -4.15 -7.77
CA PHE A 43 -6.05 -2.74 -7.97
C PHE A 43 -6.73 -2.16 -6.74
N THR A 44 -6.42 -0.91 -6.42
CA THR A 44 -7.08 -0.17 -5.35
C THR A 44 -7.25 1.29 -5.74
N GLN A 45 -8.09 2.00 -4.99
CA GLN A 45 -8.40 3.40 -5.20
C GLN A 45 -8.35 4.14 -3.87
N ALA A 46 -8.07 5.43 -3.91
CA ALA A 46 -8.06 6.27 -2.72
C ALA A 46 -8.46 7.69 -3.10
N GLU A 47 -9.11 8.41 -2.20
CA GLU A 47 -9.54 9.78 -2.48
C GLU A 47 -8.39 10.77 -2.31
N ASN A 48 -7.46 10.45 -1.42
CA ASN A 48 -6.33 11.32 -1.09
C ASN A 48 -5.02 10.54 -0.92
N GLY A 49 -3.91 11.28 -0.90
CA GLY A 49 -2.58 10.70 -0.79
C GLY A 49 -2.30 9.98 0.54
N GLU A 50 -2.98 10.33 1.63
CA GLU A 50 -2.80 9.68 2.94
C GLU A 50 -3.50 8.32 2.97
N GLU A 51 -4.75 8.29 2.47
CA GLU A 51 -5.57 7.10 2.32
C GLU A 51 -4.96 6.10 1.33
N LEU A 52 -4.25 6.59 0.30
CA LEU A 52 -3.60 5.75 -0.70
C LEU A 52 -2.72 4.66 -0.09
N PHE A 53 -1.96 4.98 0.96
CA PHE A 53 -1.10 3.99 1.60
C PHE A 53 -1.90 2.97 2.42
N VAL A 54 -2.97 3.41 3.06
CA VAL A 54 -3.87 2.53 3.81
C VAL A 54 -4.51 1.53 2.86
N MET A 55 -5.06 2.03 1.74
CA MET A 55 -5.75 1.22 0.74
C MET A 55 -4.81 0.25 0.00
N VAL A 56 -3.55 0.63 -0.21
CA VAL A 56 -2.55 -0.29 -0.76
C VAL A 56 -2.22 -1.42 0.21
N ASN A 57 -2.02 -1.13 1.49
CA ASN A 57 -1.75 -2.17 2.48
C ASN A 57 -2.96 -3.11 2.65
N ASP A 58 -4.16 -2.55 2.71
CA ASP A 58 -5.41 -3.31 2.80
C ASP A 58 -5.61 -4.23 1.59
N ALA A 59 -5.37 -3.72 0.37
CA ALA A 59 -5.44 -4.51 -0.85
C ALA A 59 -4.40 -5.65 -0.88
N VAL A 60 -3.18 -5.41 -0.39
CA VAL A 60 -2.17 -6.48 -0.28
C VAL A 60 -2.61 -7.54 0.71
N TYR A 61 -3.08 -7.17 1.89
CA TYR A 61 -3.52 -8.15 2.90
C TYR A 61 -4.73 -8.95 2.43
N THR A 62 -5.66 -8.30 1.73
CA THR A 62 -6.81 -8.94 1.10
C THR A 62 -6.38 -9.91 0.01
N TYR A 63 -5.39 -9.57 -0.81
CA TYR A 63 -4.86 -10.45 -1.85
C TYR A 63 -4.29 -11.77 -1.29
N PHE A 64 -3.70 -11.71 -0.10
CA PHE A 64 -3.14 -12.88 0.59
C PHE A 64 -4.12 -13.53 1.59
N ASP A 65 -5.41 -13.17 1.53
CA ASP A 65 -6.48 -13.67 2.40
C ASP A 65 -6.12 -13.63 3.90
N ILE A 66 -5.43 -12.56 4.31
CA ILE A 66 -4.98 -12.39 5.68
C ILE A 66 -6.15 -11.93 6.55
N PRO A 67 -6.43 -12.60 7.67
CA PRO A 67 -7.46 -12.14 8.61
C PRO A 67 -7.08 -10.81 9.28
N ALA A 68 -8.07 -9.93 9.48
CA ALA A 68 -7.89 -8.58 10.04
C ALA A 68 -7.22 -8.57 11.43
N GLU A 69 -7.37 -9.64 12.21
CA GLU A 69 -6.73 -9.82 13.52
C GLU A 69 -5.18 -9.78 13.45
N TYR A 70 -4.59 -10.12 12.30
CA TYR A 70 -3.14 -10.09 12.11
C TYR A 70 -2.61 -8.74 11.61
N PHE A 71 -3.46 -7.84 11.09
CA PHE A 71 -3.03 -6.57 10.48
C PHE A 71 -2.13 -5.69 11.36
N PRO A 72 -2.33 -5.61 12.70
CA PRO A 72 -1.44 -4.85 13.59
C PRO A 72 -0.04 -5.44 13.72
N PHE A 73 0.10 -6.75 13.46
CA PHE A 73 1.34 -7.52 13.64
C PHE A 73 2.09 -7.75 12.32
N LEU A 74 1.52 -7.30 11.20
CA LEU A 74 2.10 -7.46 9.88
C LEU A 74 2.91 -6.23 9.46
N PRO A 75 3.97 -6.43 8.66
CA PRO A 75 4.75 -5.35 8.13
C PRO A 75 3.91 -4.52 7.16
N ARG A 76 3.96 -3.20 7.32
CA ARG A 76 3.30 -2.24 6.42
C ARG A 76 4.28 -1.76 5.36
N TYR A 77 3.77 -1.58 4.15
CA TYR A 77 4.48 -0.95 3.06
C TYR A 77 4.39 0.55 3.18
N PHE A 78 5.54 1.21 3.09
CA PHE A 78 5.60 2.66 3.02
C PHE A 78 6.37 3.10 1.78
N PRO A 79 5.92 4.20 1.16
CA PRO A 79 6.71 4.86 0.13
C PRO A 79 7.96 5.52 0.72
N SER A 80 8.98 5.73 -0.11
CA SER A 80 10.11 6.59 0.26
C SER A 80 9.67 8.04 0.49
N GLU A 81 10.43 8.80 1.28
CA GLU A 81 10.15 10.22 1.54
C GLU A 81 10.06 11.08 0.26
N LYS A 82 10.82 10.71 -0.79
CA LYS A 82 10.72 11.37 -2.10
C LYS A 82 9.33 11.23 -2.70
N ILE A 83 8.77 10.02 -2.62
CA ILE A 83 7.45 9.69 -3.14
C ILE A 83 6.36 10.36 -2.29
N LYS A 84 6.48 10.36 -0.95
CA LYS A 84 5.54 11.08 -0.07
C LYS A 84 5.45 12.55 -0.44
N LYS A 85 6.59 13.23 -0.60
CA LYS A 85 6.64 14.63 -1.04
C LYS A 85 6.03 14.81 -2.43
N GLN A 86 6.27 13.87 -3.34
CA GLN A 86 5.70 13.89 -4.68
C GLN A 86 4.16 13.79 -4.64
N ILE A 87 3.61 12.83 -3.88
CA ILE A 87 2.16 12.66 -3.68
C ILE A 87 1.55 13.87 -2.96
N GLN A 88 2.21 14.39 -1.93
CA GLN A 88 1.75 15.59 -1.22
C GLN A 88 1.74 16.83 -2.13
N ASN A 89 2.70 16.96 -3.04
CA ASN A 89 2.71 18.00 -4.05
C ASN A 89 1.62 17.77 -5.11
N TRP A 90 1.18 16.54 -5.37
CA TRP A 90 0.06 16.22 -6.27
C TRP A 90 -1.30 16.67 -5.75
N ASN A 91 -1.45 16.82 -4.43
CA ASN A 91 -2.64 17.45 -3.84
C ASN A 91 -2.73 18.95 -4.19
N LYS A 92 -1.60 19.61 -4.53
CA LYS A 92 -1.54 21.06 -4.80
C LYS A 92 -1.70 21.44 -6.27
N CYS A 93 -1.42 20.55 -7.22
CA CYS A 93 -1.54 20.84 -8.64
C CYS A 93 -2.39 19.78 -9.33
N VAL A 94 -3.51 20.20 -9.94
CA VAL A 94 -4.21 19.40 -10.95
C VAL A 94 -3.73 19.85 -12.33
N PRO A 95 -2.84 19.09 -13.00
CA PRO A 95 -2.80 19.17 -14.44
C PRO A 95 -3.07 17.80 -15.06
N ALA A 96 -3.91 17.81 -16.08
CA ALA A 96 -4.45 16.68 -16.82
C ALA A 96 -3.42 15.78 -17.57
N LYS A 97 -2.13 15.84 -17.22
CA LYS A 97 -1.04 15.04 -17.80
C LYS A 97 -0.10 14.57 -16.68
N PHE A 98 -0.60 13.66 -15.85
CA PHE A 98 0.24 13.00 -14.86
C PHE A 98 1.03 11.87 -15.52
N PRO A 99 2.34 11.76 -15.29
CA PRO A 99 3.08 10.59 -15.71
C PRO A 99 2.66 9.42 -14.81
N GLN A 100 2.11 8.36 -15.41
CA GLN A 100 1.76 7.12 -14.72
C GLN A 100 3.03 6.37 -14.33
N GLN A 101 3.72 6.82 -13.29
CA GLN A 101 5.02 6.28 -12.93
C GLN A 101 4.88 5.08 -12.01
N PRO A 102 5.58 3.98 -12.31
CA PRO A 102 5.73 2.90 -11.36
C PRO A 102 6.62 3.38 -10.21
N VAL A 103 6.07 3.32 -9.02
CA VAL A 103 6.68 3.67 -7.75
C VAL A 103 6.96 2.39 -6.98
N THR A 104 8.18 2.22 -6.47
CA THR A 104 8.50 1.08 -5.59
C THR A 104 8.28 1.49 -4.14
N MET A 105 7.43 0.74 -3.43
CA MET A 105 7.26 0.84 -1.99
C MET A 105 8.04 -0.28 -1.30
N LEU A 106 8.65 0.07 -0.18
CA LEU A 106 9.43 -0.87 0.62
C LEU A 106 8.65 -1.20 1.89
N PHE A 107 8.87 -2.39 2.44
CA PHE A 107 8.46 -2.61 3.81
C PHE A 107 9.20 -1.68 4.74
N THR A 108 8.46 -1.18 5.72
CA THR A 108 9.09 -0.80 6.98
C THR A 108 8.61 -1.76 8.03
N GLN A 109 9.53 -2.57 8.56
CA GLN A 109 9.29 -3.22 9.85
C GLN A 109 9.47 -2.17 10.94
N GLY A 110 8.45 -1.35 11.13
CA GLY A 110 8.36 -0.42 12.24
C GLY A 110 7.62 -1.11 13.37
N VAL A 111 8.36 -1.63 14.34
CA VAL A 111 7.82 -1.99 15.64
C VAL A 111 7.08 -0.76 16.16
N SER A 112 5.75 -0.83 16.27
CA SER A 112 5.03 0.11 17.13
C SER A 112 5.53 -0.17 18.55
N ARG A 113 6.52 0.60 18.99
CA ARG A 113 6.90 0.68 20.40
C ARG A 113 5.85 1.48 21.15
#